data_AF-A0A1F6CLG5-F1
#
_entry.id   AF-A0A1F6CLG5-F1
#
_cell.length_a   1.000
_cell.length_b   1.000
_cell.length_c   1.000
_cell.angle_alpha   90.00
_cell.angle_beta   90.00
_cell.angle_gamma   90.00
#
_symmetry.space_group_name_H-M   'P 1'
#
loop_
_entity.id
_entity.type
_entity.pdbx_description
1 polymer ?
#
loop_
_entity_poly.entity_id
_entity_poly.type
_entity_poly.pdbx_seq_one_letter_code
_entity_poly.pdbx_strand_id
1 'polypeptide(L)' 'MPPELEKHPIKYIRENMAIAVGLVLIWRGIWYILDALDKYLWGDPSHIISATVGIVLGVIILYLPHHNLKALERL' A
#
# COMPACT_ATOMS: atom_id res chain seq x y z
N MET A 1 -17.24 13.81 -37.75
CA MET A 1 -16.61 12.56 -37.27
C MET A 1 -15.39 12.97 -36.46
N PRO A 2 -15.37 12.74 -35.13
CA PRO A 2 -14.22 13.16 -34.33
C PRO A 2 -12.99 12.30 -34.68
N PRO A 3 -11.78 12.89 -34.70
CA PRO A 3 -10.57 12.18 -35.09
C PRO A 3 -10.28 11.05 -34.10
N GLU A 4 -10.11 9.85 -34.64
CA GLU A 4 -9.64 8.69 -33.89
C GLU A 4 -8.29 9.03 -33.25
N LEU A 5 -8.32 9.08 -31.92
CA LEU A 5 -7.16 9.20 -31.08
C LEU A 5 -6.33 7.93 -31.24
N GLU A 6 -5.38 7.91 -32.18
CA GLU A 6 -4.20 7.03 -32.11
C GLU A 6 -3.38 7.42 -30.88
N LYS A 7 -3.87 7.04 -29.69
CA LYS A 7 -3.10 7.10 -28.46
C LYS A 7 -2.04 6.02 -28.57
N HIS A 8 -0.82 6.39 -28.94
CA HIS A 8 0.33 5.50 -28.88
C HIS A 8 0.42 4.85 -27.48
N PRO A 9 -0.06 3.60 -27.31
CA PRO A 9 -0.26 3.03 -25.99
C PRO A 9 1.09 2.81 -25.29
N ILE A 10 2.14 2.61 -26.10
CA ILE A 10 3.52 2.39 -25.66
C ILE A 10 4.10 3.64 -24.98
N LYS A 11 3.79 4.85 -25.47
CA LYS A 11 4.28 6.10 -24.85
C LYS A 11 3.65 6.31 -23.48
N TYR A 12 2.35 6.04 -23.37
CA TYR A 12 1.61 6.11 -22.12
C TYR A 12 2.09 5.08 -21.09
N ILE A 13 2.37 3.84 -21.52
CA ILE A 13 2.91 2.80 -20.63
C ILE A 13 4.29 3.20 -20.11
N ARG A 14 5.18 3.75 -20.96
CA ARG A 14 6.54 4.14 -20.55
C ARG A 14 6.55 5.23 -19.48
N GLU A 15 5.71 6.26 -19.63
CA GLU A 15 5.59 7.34 -18.64
C GLU A 15 5.03 6.83 -17.30
N ASN A 16 4.06 5.91 -17.35
CA ASN A 16 3.45 5.35 -16.15
C ASN A 16 4.26 4.24 -15.48
N MET A 17 5.20 3.61 -16.20
CA MET A 17 6.08 2.58 -15.64
C MET A 17 6.97 3.12 -14.53
N ALA A 18 7.47 4.35 -14.64
CA ALA A 18 8.28 4.95 -13.58
C ALA A 18 7.49 5.10 -12.27
N ILE A 19 6.22 5.50 -12.37
CA ILE A 19 5.30 5.62 -11.24
C ILE A 19 4.98 4.24 -10.66
N ALA A 20 4.65 3.27 -11.51
CA ALA A 20 4.34 1.90 -11.08
C ALA A 20 5.54 1.24 -10.38
N VAL A 21 6.74 1.35 -10.96
CA VAL A 21 7.98 0.85 -10.37
C VAL A 21 8.28 1.56 -9.06
N GLY A 22 8.14 2.89 -9.00
CA GLY A 22 8.31 3.67 -7.77
C GLY A 22 7.36 3.21 -6.66
N LEU A 23 6.08 3.01 -6.99
CA LEU A 23 5.07 2.53 -6.04
C LEU A 23 5.41 1.12 -5.51
N VAL A 24 5.82 0.20 -6.39
CA VAL A 24 6.22 -1.16 -6.02
C VAL A 24 7.48 -1.15 -5.14
N LEU A 25 8.46 -0.29 -5.45
CA LEU A 25 9.68 -0.15 -4.65
C LEU A 25 9.41 0.44 -3.27
N ILE A 26 8.55 1.46 -3.17
CA ILE A 26 8.13 2.04 -1.89
C ILE A 26 7.39 0.99 -1.06
N TRP A 27 6.41 0.31 -1.66
CA TRP A 27 5.66 -0.76 -1.00
C TRP A 27 6.59 -1.85 -0.47
N ARG A 28 7.52 -2.33 -1.29
CA ARG A 28 8.51 -3.34 -0.91
C ARG A 28 9.47 -2.85 0.18
N GLY A 29 9.88 -1.58 0.11
CA GLY A 29 10.72 -0.95 1.12
C GLY A 29 10.05 -0.90 2.50
N ILE A 30 8.75 -0.57 2.53
CA ILE A 30 7.96 -0.57 3.77
C ILE A 30 7.94 -1.97 4.39
N TRP A 31 7.73 -3.03 3.60
CA TRP A 31 7.78 -4.41 4.10
C TRP A 31 9.13 -4.76 4.71
N TYR A 32 10.25 -4.40 4.08
CA TYR A 32 11.56 -4.69 4.63
C TYR A 32 11.86 -3.91 5.92
N ILE A 33 11.41 -2.65 6.00
CA ILE A 33 11.56 -1.85 7.22
C ILE A 33 10.72 -2.45 8.35
N LEU A 34 9.48 -2.83 8.07
CA LEU A 34 8.61 -3.47 9.07
C LEU A 34 9.16 -4.83 9.51
N ASP A 35 9.65 -5.66 8.59
CA ASP A 35 10.27 -6.96 8.90
C ASP A 35 11.58 -6.80 9.70
N ALA A 36 12.41 -5.81 9.36
CA ALA A 36 13.62 -5.50 10.11
C ALA A 36 13.29 -4.93 11.51
N LEU A 37 12.26 -4.10 11.62
CA LEU A 37 11.79 -3.56 12.90
C LEU A 37 11.20 -4.66 13.78
N ASP A 38 10.42 -5.58 13.21
CA ASP A 38 9.88 -6.76 13.89
C ASP A 38 11.00 -7.63 14.46
N LYS A 39 12.00 -7.94 13.63
CA LYS A 39 13.20 -8.69 14.03
C LYS A 39 14.03 -7.98 15.10
N TYR A 40 14.20 -6.67 14.98
CA TYR A 40 14.98 -5.87 15.92
C TYR A 40 14.29 -5.71 17.28
N LEU A 41 12.96 -5.54 17.29
CA LEU A 41 12.19 -5.36 18.52
C LEU A 41 11.91 -6.69 19.25
N TRP A 42 11.73 -7.80 18.51
CA TRP A 42 11.21 -9.05 19.07
C TRP A 42 12.07 -10.30 18.89
N GLY A 43 13.25 -10.20 18.27
CA GLY A 43 14.40 -11.09 18.52
C GLY A 43 14.30 -12.60 18.21
N ASP A 44 13.19 -13.09 17.64
CA ASP A 44 12.83 -14.52 17.41
C ASP A 44 12.58 -15.32 18.73
N PRO A 45 11.53 -16.18 18.89
CA PRO A 45 11.05 -17.20 17.94
C PRO A 45 9.51 -17.37 17.81
N SER A 46 8.68 -16.39 18.17
CA SER A 46 7.21 -16.53 18.11
C SER A 46 6.53 -15.52 17.17
N HIS A 47 6.92 -15.58 15.89
CA HIS A 47 6.40 -14.78 14.76
C HIS A 47 4.87 -14.79 14.58
N ILE A 48 4.15 -15.66 15.28
CA ILE A 48 2.69 -15.77 15.18
C ILE A 48 2.00 -14.61 15.91
N ILE A 49 2.53 -14.17 17.05
CA ILE A 49 1.88 -13.14 17.87
C ILE A 49 2.08 -11.76 17.25
N SER A 50 3.29 -11.45 16.78
CA SER A 50 3.60 -10.19 16.10
C SER A 50 2.79 -10.02 14.82
N ALA A 51 2.75 -11.05 13.98
CA ALA A 51 1.95 -11.09 12.77
C ALA A 51 0.45 -10.94 13.07
N THR A 52 -0.05 -11.62 14.11
CA THR A 52 -1.47 -11.52 14.51
C THR A 52 -1.81 -10.11 15.00
N VAL A 53 -0.97 -9.49 15.84
CA VAL A 53 -1.17 -8.12 16.32
C VAL A 53 -1.07 -7.10 15.18
N GLY A 54 -0.12 -7.27 14.25
CA GLY A 54 0.02 -6.43 13.07
C GLY A 54 -1.18 -6.52 12.13
N ILE A 55 -1.72 -7.72 11.89
CA ILE A 55 -2.95 -7.93 11.11
C ILE A 55 -4.14 -7.26 11.80
N VAL A 56 -4.29 -7.46 13.11
CA VAL A 56 -5.41 -6.89 13.88
C VAL A 56 -5.34 -5.36 13.89
N LEU A 57 -4.18 -4.76 14.17
CA LEU A 57 -3.99 -3.32 14.14
C LEU A 57 -4.16 -2.75 12.73
N GLY A 58 -3.63 -3.43 11.71
CA GLY A 58 -3.81 -3.04 10.31
C GLY A 58 -5.28 -3.03 9.90
N VAL A 59 -6.04 -4.06 10.28
CA VAL A 59 -7.49 -4.12 10.06
C VAL A 59 -8.18 -2.97 10.80
N ILE A 60 -7.86 -2.72 12.07
CA ILE A 60 -8.46 -1.62 12.84
C ILE A 60 -8.20 -0.26 12.18
N ILE A 61 -6.94 0.01 11.79
CA ILE A 61 -6.55 1.26 11.14
C ILE A 61 -7.21 1.43 9.78
N LEU A 62 -7.42 0.36 9.00
CA LEU A 62 -8.11 0.42 7.71
C LEU A 62 -9.63 0.53 7.86
N TYR A 63 -10.20 -0.06 8.92
CA TYR A 63 -11.64 -0.05 9.17
C TYR A 63 -12.12 1.28 9.78
N LEU A 64 -11.26 1.95 10.58
CA LEU A 64 -11.55 3.26 11.17
C LEU A 64 -11.91 4.35 10.15
N PRO A 65 -11.12 4.61 9.10
CA PRO A 65 -11.47 5.60 8.07
C PRO A 65 -12.68 5.14 7.26
N HIS A 66 -12.86 3.84 6.99
CA HIS A 66 -14.04 3.37 6.27
C HIS A 66 -15.36 3.68 7.01
N HIS A 67 -15.34 3.65 8.34
CA HIS A 67 -16.48 4.08 9.16
C HIS A 67 -16.57 5.60 9.32
N ASN A 68 -15.44 6.31 9.44
CA ASN A 68 -15.41 7.77 9.64
C ASN A 68 -15.63 8.58 8.36
N LEU A 69 -15.33 8.04 7.17
CA LEU A 69 -15.55 8.76 5.91
C LEU A 69 -17.04 9.03 5.67
N LYS A 70 -17.93 8.11 6.07
CA LYS A 70 -19.40 8.32 6.04
C LYS A 70 -19.88 9.38 7.05
N ALA A 71 -19.13 9.59 8.15
CA ALA A 71 -19.44 10.63 9.13
C ALA A 71 -18.94 12.01 8.69
N LEU A 72 -17.86 12.06 7.90
CA LEU A 72 -17.28 13.31 7.37
C LEU A 72 -17.99 13.81 6.10
N GLU A 73 -18.66 12.93 5.35
CA GLU A 73 -19.42 13.25 4.12
C GLU A 73 -20.68 14.12 4.36
N ARG A 74 -21.01 14.40 5.62
CA ARG A 74 -22.18 15.20 6.05
C ARG A 74 -21.84 16.60 6.58
N LEU A 75 -20.58 17.03 6.49
CA LEU A 75 -20.13 18.40 6.79
C LEU A 75 -19.72 19.10 5.49
#